data_AF-A0A097BVU9-F1
#
_entry.id   AF-A0A097BVU9-F1
#
_cell.length_a   1.000
_cell.length_b   1.000
_cell.length_c   1.000
_cell.angle_alpha   90.00
_cell.angle_beta   90.00
_cell.angle_gamma   90.00
#
_symmetry.space_group_name_H-M   'P 1'
#
loop_
_entity.id
_entity.type
_entity.pdbx_description
1 polymer ?
#
loop_
_entity_poly.entity_id
_entity_poly.type
_entity_poly.pdbx_seq_one_letter_code
_entity_poly.pdbx_strand_id
1 'polypeptide(L)'
;MFVWWRDVLRDGQLDGYHQNAVQLGPLYGGILFIVADVLLRFSFSVLYGPTDLEVRAQAGGLFPPKGIGVLEPREIPFLYTPILPSGAAVTWGHHIQAAIEKR
;
A
#
# COMPACT_ATOMS: atom_id res chain seq x y z
N MET A 1 16.45 -11.57 0.14
CA MET A 1 15.31 -11.32 -0.76
C MET A 1 15.68 -11.36 -2.23
N PHE A 2 16.74 -10.69 -2.69
CA PHE A 2 17.13 -10.66 -4.11
C PHE A 2 17.30 -12.05 -4.76
N VAL A 3 18.09 -12.95 -4.14
CA VAL A 3 18.32 -14.32 -4.65
C VAL A 3 17.01 -15.12 -4.72
N TRP A 4 16.17 -15.00 -3.69
CA TRP A 4 14.88 -15.68 -3.66
C TRP A 4 13.95 -15.22 -4.78
N TRP A 5 13.83 -13.91 -5.00
CA TRP A 5 13.02 -13.36 -6.11
C TRP A 5 13.57 -13.75 -7.48
N ARG A 6 14.90 -13.80 -7.65
CA ARG A 6 15.51 -14.33 -8.88
C ARG A 6 15.08 -15.77 -9.14
N ASP A 7 15.10 -16.62 -8.13
CA ASP A 7 14.76 -18.03 -8.27
C ASP A 7 13.26 -18.20 -8.58
N VAL A 8 12.37 -17.45 -7.92
CA VAL A 8 10.91 -17.42 -8.24
C VAL A 8 10.64 -16.96 -9.68
N LEU A 9 11.36 -15.94 -10.16
CA LEU A 9 11.24 -15.47 -11.55
C LEU A 9 11.73 -16.51 -12.55
N ARG A 10 12.83 -17.19 -12.24
CA ARG A 10 13.37 -18.28 -13.06
C ARG A 10 12.38 -19.45 -13.16
N ASP A 11 11.82 -19.88 -12.03
CA ASP A 11 10.83 -20.95 -11.98
C ASP A 11 9.58 -20.62 -12.80
N GLY A 12 9.17 -19.35 -12.81
CA GLY A 12 8.00 -18.88 -13.54
C GLY A 12 8.21 -18.64 -15.04
N GLN A 13 9.37 -18.10 -15.44
CA GLN A 13 9.61 -17.65 -16.84
C GLN A 13 10.46 -18.62 -17.66
N LEU A 14 11.41 -19.32 -17.04
CA LEU A 14 12.39 -20.14 -17.74
C LEU A 14 12.07 -21.63 -17.63
N ASP A 15 11.73 -22.08 -16.41
CA ASP A 15 11.56 -23.51 -16.14
C ASP A 15 10.08 -23.97 -16.24
N GLY A 16 9.14 -23.04 -16.35
CA GLY A 16 7.73 -23.33 -16.71
C GLY A 16 6.87 -23.94 -15.60
N TYR A 17 7.30 -23.84 -14.34
CA TYR A 17 6.60 -24.45 -13.20
C TYR A 17 5.29 -23.73 -12.81
N HIS A 18 5.10 -22.48 -13.24
CA HIS A 18 3.90 -21.69 -12.96
C HIS A 18 2.73 -22.02 -13.91
N GLN A 19 2.21 -23.24 -13.81
CA GLN A 19 0.98 -23.65 -14.48
C GLN A 19 -0.22 -22.82 -13.99
N ASN A 20 -1.31 -22.76 -14.76
CA ASN A 20 -2.50 -21.95 -14.46
C ASN A 20 -3.03 -22.12 -13.03
N ALA A 21 -3.01 -23.36 -12.50
CA ALA A 21 -3.43 -23.64 -11.14
C ALA A 21 -2.49 -23.01 -10.08
N VAL A 22 -1.18 -22.98 -10.34
CA VAL A 22 -0.17 -22.42 -9.44
C VAL A 22 -0.25 -20.89 -9.42
N GLN A 23 -0.56 -20.26 -10.56
CA GLN A 23 -0.69 -18.79 -10.65
C GLN A 23 -1.79 -18.22 -9.75
N LEU A 24 -2.80 -19.02 -9.42
CA LEU A 24 -3.84 -18.62 -8.46
C LEU A 24 -3.29 -18.41 -7.05
N GLY A 25 -2.24 -19.14 -6.66
CA GLY A 25 -1.60 -19.02 -5.35
C GLY A 25 -1.06 -17.61 -5.08
N PRO A 26 -0.11 -17.10 -5.90
CA PRO A 26 0.39 -15.73 -5.78
C PRO A 26 -0.69 -14.66 -5.94
N LEU A 27 -1.71 -14.90 -6.77
CA LEU A 27 -2.84 -13.96 -6.92
C LEU A 27 -3.62 -13.80 -5.60
N TYR A 28 -4.10 -14.91 -5.03
CA TYR A 28 -4.83 -14.88 -3.76
C TYR A 28 -3.92 -14.50 -2.59
N GLY A 29 -2.67 -14.97 -2.58
CA GLY A 29 -1.66 -14.60 -1.60
C GLY A 29 -1.37 -13.10 -1.60
N GLY A 30 -1.26 -12.48 -2.78
CA GLY A 30 -1.10 -11.03 -2.92
C GLY A 30 -2.31 -10.25 -2.41
N ILE A 31 -3.53 -10.70 -2.73
CA ILE A 31 -4.76 -10.08 -2.22
C ILE A 31 -4.82 -10.19 -0.69
N LEU A 32 -4.57 -11.38 -0.13
CA LEU A 32 -4.58 -11.61 1.32
C LEU A 32 -3.50 -10.81 2.03
N PHE A 33 -2.31 -10.66 1.43
CA PHE A 33 -1.23 -9.82 1.96
C PHE A 33 -1.63 -8.35 2.02
N ILE A 34 -2.24 -7.82 0.95
CA ILE A 34 -2.76 -6.43 0.94
C ILE A 34 -3.88 -6.24 1.97
N VAL A 35 -4.80 -7.21 2.09
CA VAL A 35 -5.86 -7.19 3.10
C VAL A 35 -5.27 -7.18 4.50
N ALA A 36 -4.27 -8.03 4.77
CA ALA A 36 -3.57 -8.06 6.05
C ALA A 36 -2.91 -6.71 6.37
N ASP A 37 -2.26 -6.06 5.41
CA ASP A 37 -1.66 -4.73 5.58
C ASP A 37 -2.71 -3.65 5.86
N VAL A 38 -3.87 -3.68 5.17
CA VAL A 38 -4.98 -2.75 5.43
C VAL A 38 -5.53 -2.96 6.84
N LEU A 39 -5.75 -4.21 7.25
CA LEU A 39 -6.23 -4.55 8.58
C LEU A 39 -5.24 -4.12 9.66
N LEU A 40 -3.93 -4.35 9.46
CA LEU A 40 -2.89 -3.92 10.38
C LEU A 40 -2.89 -2.40 10.55
N ARG A 41 -2.97 -1.64 9.45
CA ARG A 41 -3.08 -0.18 9.50
C ARG A 41 -4.37 0.29 10.18
N PHE A 42 -5.48 -0.42 9.95
CA PHE A 42 -6.75 -0.14 10.61
C PHE A 42 -6.68 -0.41 12.12
N SER A 43 -6.01 -1.49 12.55
CA SER A 43 -5.82 -1.79 13.98
C SER A 43 -5.10 -0.67 14.72
N PHE A 44 -4.09 -0.05 14.10
CA PHE A 44 -3.46 1.14 14.66
C PHE A 44 -4.44 2.32 14.77
N SER A 45 -5.23 2.60 13.74
CA SER A 45 -6.23 3.69 13.78
C SER A 45 -7.30 3.49 14.87
N VAL A 46 -7.75 2.26 15.08
CA VAL A 46 -8.70 1.91 16.16
C VAL A 46 -8.04 2.07 17.54
N LEU A 47 -6.75 1.76 17.66
CA LEU A 47 -6.01 1.93 18.92
C LEU A 47 -5.72 3.41 19.24
N TYR A 48 -5.41 4.22 18.23
CA TYR A 48 -5.14 5.66 18.39
C TYR A 48 -6.40 6.49 18.71
N GLY A 49 -7.58 6.06 18.25
CA GLY A 49 -8.83 6.80 18.47
C GLY A 49 -9.15 7.08 19.95
N PRO A 50 -9.22 6.06 20.82
CA PRO A 50 -9.44 6.24 22.26
C PRO A 50 -8.34 7.07 22.93
N THR A 51 -7.08 6.88 22.56
CA THR A 51 -5.96 7.65 23.13
C THR A 51 -6.06 9.13 22.76
N ASP A 52 -6.48 9.45 21.54
CA ASP A 52 -6.70 10.84 21.12
C ASP A 52 -7.83 11.51 21.90
N LEU A 53 -8.90 10.78 22.23
CA LEU A 53 -10.01 11.31 23.05
C LEU A 53 -9.56 11.60 24.49
N GLU A 54 -8.76 10.72 25.09
CA GLU A 54 -8.21 10.91 26.43
C GLU A 54 -7.20 12.07 26.46
N VAL A 55 -6.31 12.15 25.48
CA VAL A 55 -5.36 13.27 25.32
C VAL A 55 -6.11 14.58 25.14
N ARG A 56 -7.19 14.59 24.36
CA ARG A 56 -8.07 15.77 24.21
C ARG A 56 -8.70 16.18 25.52
N ALA A 57 -9.23 15.24 26.29
CA ALA A 57 -9.82 15.52 27.59
C ALA A 57 -8.79 16.14 28.55
N GLN A 58 -7.57 15.59 28.58
CA GLN A 58 -6.46 16.09 29.40
C GLN A 58 -5.92 17.45 28.91
N ALA A 59 -5.97 17.72 27.60
CA ALA A 59 -5.55 18.98 26.98
C ALA A 59 -6.65 20.08 26.96
N GLY A 60 -7.76 19.90 27.68
CA GLY A 60 -8.85 20.88 27.76
C GLY A 60 -9.77 20.91 26.53
N GLY A 61 -9.92 19.78 25.83
CA GLY A 61 -10.79 19.58 24.66
C GLY A 61 -10.13 19.92 23.31
N LEU A 62 -8.92 20.45 23.32
CA LEU A 62 -8.19 20.90 22.12
C LEU A 62 -7.30 19.78 21.58
N PHE A 63 -7.45 19.48 20.29
CA PHE A 63 -6.46 18.73 19.52
C PHE A 63 -6.08 19.58 18.30
N PRO A 64 -4.80 19.81 18.04
CA PRO A 64 -3.62 19.34 18.78
C PRO A 64 -3.47 20.03 20.15
N PRO A 65 -2.88 19.38 21.16
CA PRO A 65 -2.48 20.05 22.41
C PRO A 65 -1.60 21.28 22.16
N LYS A 66 -1.73 22.30 23.01
CA LYS A 66 -0.92 23.52 22.92
C LYS A 66 0.58 23.20 23.00
N GLY A 67 1.37 23.87 22.17
CA GLY A 67 2.83 23.68 22.11
C GLY A 67 3.29 22.58 21.15
N ILE A 68 2.37 21.83 20.54
CA ILE A 68 2.69 20.88 19.47
C ILE A 68 2.59 21.61 18.12
N GLY A 69 3.71 21.68 17.40
CA GLY A 69 3.73 22.15 16.02
C GLY A 69 3.16 21.09 15.10
N VAL A 70 2.11 21.43 14.34
CA VAL A 70 1.52 20.55 13.33
C VAL A 70 1.96 21.01 11.95
N LEU A 71 2.27 20.03 11.09
CA LEU A 71 2.57 20.30 9.70
C LEU A 71 1.34 20.87 9.01
N GLU A 72 1.50 22.01 8.36
CA GLU A 72 0.43 22.61 7.56
C GLU A 72 0.07 21.67 6.40
N PRO A 73 -1.21 21.25 6.26
CA PRO A 73 -1.60 20.30 5.23
C PRO A 73 -1.28 20.75 3.80
N ARG A 74 -1.16 22.08 3.58
CA ARG A 74 -0.90 22.71 2.28
C ARG A 74 0.58 22.76 1.88
N GLU A 75 1.48 22.36 2.77
CA GLU A 75 2.92 22.38 2.52
C GLU A 75 3.39 20.99 2.06
N ILE A 76 4.21 20.35 2.88
CA ILE A 76 4.87 19.07 2.58
C ILE A 76 3.86 17.95 2.28
N PRO A 77 2.77 17.75 3.06
CA PRO A 77 1.78 16.70 2.76
C PRO A 77 1.09 16.90 1.41
N PHE A 78 0.78 18.15 1.04
CA PHE A 78 0.16 18.47 -0.25
C PHE A 78 1.08 18.11 -1.41
N LEU A 79 2.40 18.34 -1.30
CA LEU A 79 3.38 18.03 -2.34
C LEU A 79 3.48 16.53 -2.66
N TYR A 80 3.13 15.64 -1.73
CA TYR A 80 3.08 14.19 -1.99
C TYR A 80 1.77 13.75 -2.67
N THR A 81 0.73 14.56 -2.60
CA THR A 81 -0.58 14.25 -3.20
C THR A 81 -0.55 14.18 -4.73
N PRO A 82 0.13 15.07 -5.49
CA PRO A 82 0.23 14.97 -6.95
C PRO A 82 1.16 13.86 -7.44
N ILE A 83 1.88 13.16 -6.56
CA ILE A 83 2.68 11.97 -6.90
C ILE A 83 1.81 10.70 -6.86
N LEU A 84 0.76 10.71 -6.05
CA LEU A 84 -0.22 9.62 -5.90
C LEU A 84 -0.98 9.22 -7.21
N PRO A 85 -1.25 10.11 -8.20
CA PRO A 85 -1.85 9.75 -9.47
C PRO A 85 -0.94 8.94 -10.40
N SER A 86 0.26 8.54 -9.95
CA SER A 86 1.12 7.58 -10.66
C SER A 86 0.37 6.28 -11.02
N GLY A 87 -0.73 5.96 -10.32
CA GLY A 87 -1.66 4.90 -10.70
C GLY A 87 -2.20 5.01 -12.13
N ALA A 88 -2.44 6.21 -12.68
CA ALA A 88 -2.86 6.38 -14.07
C ALA A 88 -1.78 5.92 -15.06
N ALA A 89 -0.51 6.19 -14.76
CA ALA A 89 0.62 5.73 -15.58
C ALA A 89 0.78 4.20 -15.51
N VAL A 90 0.57 3.59 -14.34
CA VAL A 90 0.58 2.13 -14.18
C VAL A 90 -0.57 1.48 -14.96
N THR A 91 -1.79 2.01 -14.85
CA THR A 91 -2.96 1.53 -15.61
C THR A 91 -2.71 1.61 -17.11
N TRP A 92 -2.14 2.73 -17.57
CA TRP A 92 -1.76 2.89 -18.98
C TRP A 92 -0.71 1.86 -19.41
N GLY A 93 0.34 1.67 -18.60
CA GLY A 93 1.37 0.66 -18.86
C GLY A 93 0.81 -0.75 -18.98
N HIS A 94 -0.17 -1.10 -18.13
CA HIS A 94 -0.84 -2.39 -18.21
C HIS A 94 -1.64 -2.56 -19.52
N HIS A 95 -2.34 -1.52 -19.96
CA HIS A 95 -3.04 -1.54 -21.25
C HIS A 95 -2.09 -1.70 -22.45
N ILE A 96 -0.91 -1.06 -22.42
CA ILE A 96 0.11 -1.25 -23.47
C ILE A 96 0.56 -2.71 -23.51
N GLN A 97 0.92 -3.29 -22.35
CA GLN A 97 1.40 -4.67 -22.28
C GLN A 97 0.36 -5.66 -22.82
N ALA A 98 -0.91 -5.51 -22.41
CA ALA A 98 -1.99 -6.35 -22.89
C ALA A 98 -2.26 -6.18 -24.40
N ALA A 99 -1.93 -5.03 -24.99
CA ALA A 99 -2.02 -4.81 -26.44
C ALA A 99 -0.85 -5.44 -27.20
N ILE A 100 0.34 -5.51 -26.60
CA ILE A 100 1.52 -6.18 -27.18
C ILE A 100 1.32 -7.69 -27.22
N GLU A 101 0.85 -8.30 -26.12
CA GLU A 101 0.66 -9.76 -26.01
C GLU A 101 -0.40 -10.33 -26.97
N LYS A 102 -1.27 -9.48 -27.51
CA LYS A 102 -2.31 -9.87 -28.49
C LYS A 102 -1.85 -9.80 -29.95
N ARG A 103 -0.64 -9.31 -30.23
CA ARG A 103 -0.04 -9.27 -31.57
C ARG A 103 0.89 -10.46 -31.78
#